data_AF-A0AAD1WJC8-F1
#
_entry.id   AF-A0AAD1WJC8-F1
#
_cell.length_a   1.000
_cell.length_b   1.000
_cell.length_c   1.000
_cell.angle_alpha   90.00
_cell.angle_beta   90.00
_cell.angle_gamma   90.00
#
_symmetry.space_group_name_H-M   'P 1'
#
loop_
_entity.id
_entity.type
_entity.pdbx_description
1 polymer ?
#
loop_
_entity_poly.entity_id
_entity_poly.type
_entity_poly.pdbx_seq_one_letter_code
_entity_poly.pdbx_strand_id
1 'polypeptide(L)'
;MWSDHAPLTIQLTSPLHKPKTMTWRLHENLLSNPQVAQDIQQALTNYFAENLPQDTSPLLTWEAHKCVIRGILISHSSALKKAQEHTIRELTAKIGTLTQAHKRTLDDTLLRELTAAREELARVLRQS
;
A
#
# COMPACT_ATOMS: atom_id res chain seq x y z
N MET A 1 -49.64 45.92 -5.74
CA MET A 1 -49.57 44.44 -5.62
C MET A 1 -48.12 44.11 -5.29
N TRP A 2 -47.84 43.90 -4.00
CA TRP A 2 -46.48 43.65 -3.51
C TRP A 2 -46.14 42.17 -3.72
N SER A 3 -44.96 41.90 -4.30
CA SER A 3 -44.48 40.55 -4.56
C SER A 3 -44.02 39.91 -3.25
N ASP A 4 -44.56 38.74 -2.91
CA ASP A 4 -44.30 37.97 -1.67
C ASP A 4 -42.99 37.15 -1.74
N HIS A 5 -42.04 37.60 -2.58
CA HIS A 5 -40.78 36.92 -2.83
C HIS A 5 -39.65 37.63 -2.09
N ALA A 6 -39.30 37.10 -0.91
CA ALA A 6 -38.09 37.48 -0.20
C ALA A 6 -36.86 36.85 -0.88
N PRO A 7 -35.78 37.60 -1.17
CA PRO A 7 -34.57 37.05 -1.76
C PRO A 7 -33.86 36.12 -0.78
N LEU A 8 -33.60 34.88 -1.22
CA LEU A 8 -32.76 33.91 -0.51
C LEU A 8 -31.30 34.12 -0.92
N THR A 9 -30.46 34.50 0.05
CA THR A 9 -29.02 34.66 -0.15
C THR A 9 -28.30 33.46 0.46
N ILE A 10 -27.52 32.74 -0.35
CA ILE A 10 -26.64 31.66 0.10
C ILE A 10 -25.19 32.15 -0.03
N GLN A 11 -24.46 32.19 1.08
CA GLN A 11 -23.01 32.40 1.08
C GLN A 11 -22.29 31.06 1.18
N LEU A 12 -21.64 30.66 0.09
CA LEU A 12 -20.80 29.48 0.03
C LEU A 12 -19.35 29.87 0.35
N THR A 13 -18.88 29.55 1.55
CA THR A 13 -17.47 29.65 1.90
C THR A 13 -16.77 28.32 1.59
N SER A 14 -15.94 28.29 0.56
CA SER A 14 -15.01 27.17 0.37
C SER A 14 -13.92 27.29 1.43
N PRO A 15 -13.68 26.28 2.29
CA PRO A 15 -12.47 26.27 3.10
C PRO A 15 -11.29 26.37 2.14
N LEU A 16 -10.36 27.30 2.42
CA LEU A 16 -9.08 27.41 1.73
C LEU A 16 -8.52 26.00 1.59
N HIS A 17 -8.33 25.57 0.34
CA HIS A 17 -7.77 24.26 0.02
C HIS A 17 -6.34 24.25 0.56
N LYS A 18 -6.15 23.87 1.82
CA LYS A 18 -4.81 23.60 2.34
C LYS A 18 -4.27 22.49 1.46
N PRO A 19 -3.18 22.69 0.70
CA PRO A 19 -2.59 21.61 -0.06
C PRO A 19 -2.31 20.51 0.96
N LYS A 20 -2.92 19.34 0.77
CA LYS A 20 -2.59 18.18 1.59
C LYS A 20 -1.09 17.98 1.41
N THR A 21 -0.31 18.22 2.45
CA THR A 21 1.10 17.90 2.46
C THR A 21 1.20 16.38 2.36
N MET A 22 1.42 15.88 1.14
CA MET A 22 1.61 14.46 0.88
C MET A 22 3.01 14.08 1.37
N THR A 23 3.15 13.92 2.69
CA THR A 23 4.35 13.37 3.28
C THR A 23 4.29 11.85 3.15
N TRP A 24 5.15 11.31 2.30
CA TRP A 24 5.36 9.88 2.26
C TRP A 24 5.81 9.38 3.64
N ARG A 25 5.19 8.29 4.10
CA ARG A 25 5.62 7.55 5.28
C ARG A 25 6.14 6.19 4.86
N LEU A 26 7.23 5.78 5.49
CA LEU A 26 7.75 4.42 5.36
C LEU A 26 6.81 3.45 6.06
N HIS A 27 6.56 2.31 5.44
CA HIS A 27 5.85 1.21 6.07
C HIS A 27 6.75 0.52 7.09
N GLU A 28 6.42 0.58 8.37
CA GLU A 28 7.32 0.19 9.48
C GLU A 28 7.74 -1.29 9.41
N ASN A 29 6.81 -2.16 9.01
CA ASN A 29 7.05 -3.59 8.86
C ASN A 29 7.95 -3.94 7.66
N LEU A 30 8.23 -2.98 6.76
CA LEU A 30 9.04 -3.23 5.58
C LEU A 30 10.49 -3.56 5.95
N LEU A 31 11.02 -2.88 6.97
CA LEU A 31 12.39 -3.09 7.45
C LEU A 31 12.54 -4.36 8.29
N SER A 32 11.44 -4.90 8.82
CA SER A 32 11.44 -6.18 9.52
C SER A 32 11.63 -7.38 8.58
N ASN A 33 11.46 -7.18 7.26
CA ASN A 33 11.72 -8.21 6.27
C ASN A 33 13.23 -8.31 5.99
N PRO A 34 13.89 -9.42 6.34
CA PRO A 34 15.34 -9.55 6.18
C PRO A 34 15.79 -9.45 4.71
N GLN A 35 14.96 -9.89 3.77
CA GLN A 35 15.26 -9.76 2.34
C GLN A 35 15.30 -8.29 1.92
N VAL A 36 14.32 -7.50 2.34
CA VAL A 36 14.26 -6.08 2.02
C VAL A 36 15.43 -5.33 2.66
N ALA A 37 15.79 -5.68 3.90
CA ALA A 37 16.97 -5.12 4.56
C ALA A 37 18.26 -5.42 3.78
N GLN A 38 18.41 -6.66 3.29
CA GLN A 38 19.57 -7.06 2.49
C GLN A 38 19.61 -6.33 1.15
N ASP A 39 18.48 -6.19 0.45
CA ASP A 39 18.38 -5.50 -0.83
C ASP A 39 18.75 -4.01 -0.69
N ILE A 40 18.28 -3.35 0.38
CA ILE A 40 18.64 -1.96 0.69
C ILE A 40 20.14 -1.85 1.00
N GLN A 41 20.68 -2.76 1.80
CA GLN A 41 22.10 -2.75 2.16
C GLN A 41 22.99 -2.91 0.91
N GLN A 42 22.67 -3.86 0.03
CA GLN A 42 23.41 -4.08 -1.21
C GLN A 42 23.34 -2.86 -2.13
N ALA A 43 22.15 -2.30 -2.32
CA ALA A 43 21.98 -1.12 -3.17
C ALA A 43 22.76 0.09 -2.64
N LEU A 44 22.84 0.25 -1.31
CA LEU A 44 23.64 1.31 -0.69
C LEU A 44 25.14 1.10 -0.86
N THR A 45 25.61 -0.13 -0.65
CA THR A 45 27.02 -0.48 -0.87
C THR A 45 27.43 -0.18 -2.31
N ASN A 46 26.60 -0.56 -3.29
CA ASN A 46 26.86 -0.27 -4.70
C ASN A 46 26.86 1.23 -4.98
N TYR A 47 25.85 1.97 -4.48
CA TYR A 47 25.77 3.41 -4.67
C TYR A 47 27.03 4.13 -4.18
N PHE A 48 27.49 3.84 -2.96
CA PHE A 48 28.69 4.49 -2.45
C PHE A 48 29.96 4.01 -3.15
N ALA A 49 30.08 2.73 -3.51
CA ALA A 49 31.23 2.25 -4.28
C ALA A 49 31.38 2.98 -5.64
N GLU A 50 30.26 3.31 -6.29
CA GLU A 50 30.23 3.96 -7.60
C GLU A 50 30.38 5.49 -7.52
N ASN A 51 29.89 6.13 -6.44
CA ASN A 51 29.73 7.59 -6.38
C ASN A 51 30.68 8.31 -5.42
N LEU A 52 31.34 7.61 -4.48
CA LEU A 52 32.36 8.19 -3.60
C LEU A 52 33.73 8.48 -4.26
N PRO A 53 34.21 7.72 -5.26
CA PRO A 53 35.57 7.91 -5.80
C PRO A 53 35.80 9.18 -6.64
N GLN A 54 34.77 10.00 -6.89
CA GLN A 54 34.85 11.14 -7.80
C GLN A 54 34.76 12.48 -7.04
N ASP A 55 35.21 13.57 -7.68
CA ASP A 55 35.18 14.99 -7.27
C ASP A 55 33.76 15.55 -6.98
N THR A 56 32.82 14.68 -6.63
CA THR A 56 31.42 14.96 -6.37
C THR A 56 31.27 15.57 -4.99
N SER A 57 30.56 16.68 -4.91
CA SER A 57 30.21 17.34 -3.65
C SER A 57 29.58 16.35 -2.66
N PRO A 58 30.11 16.23 -1.42
CA PRO A 58 29.54 15.35 -0.40
C PRO A 58 28.05 15.60 -0.13
N LEU A 59 27.61 16.86 -0.27
CA LEU A 59 26.20 17.23 -0.14
C LEU A 59 25.35 16.61 -1.26
N LEU A 60 25.81 16.68 -2.51
CA LEU A 60 25.10 16.10 -3.64
C LEU A 60 25.04 14.58 -3.52
N THR A 61 26.15 13.96 -3.14
CA THR A 61 26.21 12.51 -2.88
C THR A 61 25.22 12.10 -1.80
N TRP A 62 25.08 12.88 -0.73
CA TRP A 62 24.10 12.63 0.32
C TRP A 62 22.64 12.80 -0.16
N GLU A 63 22.33 13.88 -0.87
CA GLU A 63 20.97 14.10 -1.41
C GLU A 63 20.56 12.98 -2.38
N ALA A 64 21.47 12.58 -3.29
CA ALA A 64 21.22 11.51 -4.23
C ALA A 64 21.07 10.15 -3.53
N HIS A 65 21.86 9.84 -2.50
CA HIS A 65 21.71 8.59 -1.74
C HIS A 65 20.31 8.49 -1.10
N LYS A 66 19.80 9.60 -0.52
CA LYS A 66 18.48 9.63 0.09
C LYS A 66 17.39 9.35 -0.94
N CYS A 67 17.51 9.93 -2.14
CA CYS A 67 16.61 9.67 -3.25
C CYS A 67 16.62 8.19 -3.67
N VAL A 68 17.81 7.58 -3.75
CA VAL A 68 17.97 6.15 -4.08
C VAL A 68 17.28 5.26 -3.05
N ILE A 69 17.58 5.44 -1.76
CA ILE A 69 16.93 4.65 -0.68
C ILE A 69 15.42 4.80 -0.74
N ARG A 70 14.92 6.03 -0.89
CA ARG A 70 13.48 6.28 -0.95
C ARG A 70 12.84 5.57 -2.13
N GLY A 71 13.47 5.58 -3.30
CA GLY A 71 13.00 4.86 -4.49
C GLY A 71 12.90 3.36 -4.25
N ILE A 72 13.91 2.77 -3.62
CA ILE A 72 13.93 1.35 -3.24
C ILE A 72 12.80 1.03 -2.27
N LEU A 73 12.67 1.80 -1.19
CA LEU A 73 11.62 1.59 -0.18
C LEU A 73 10.20 1.71 -0.77
N ILE A 74 9.98 2.68 -1.67
CA ILE A 74 8.71 2.84 -2.39
C ILE A 74 8.44 1.62 -3.27
N SER A 75 9.45 1.15 -4.01
CA SER A 75 9.32 -0.02 -4.89
C SER A 75 8.93 -1.28 -4.12
N HIS A 76 9.65 -1.60 -3.04
CA HIS A 76 9.31 -2.74 -2.18
C HIS A 76 7.94 -2.60 -1.54
N SER A 77 7.57 -1.42 -1.04
CA SER A 77 6.25 -1.18 -0.47
C SER A 77 5.14 -1.41 -1.51
N SER A 78 5.35 -0.94 -2.74
CA SER A 78 4.41 -1.14 -3.84
C SER A 78 4.28 -2.62 -4.22
N ALA A 79 5.41 -3.33 -4.32
CA ALA A 79 5.43 -4.76 -4.62
C ALA A 79 4.69 -5.58 -3.54
N LEU A 80 4.95 -5.30 -2.26
CA LEU A 80 4.28 -5.96 -1.14
C LEU A 80 2.77 -5.72 -1.16
N LYS A 81 2.35 -4.46 -1.38
CA LYS A 81 0.94 -4.11 -1.49
C LYS A 81 0.27 -4.87 -2.64
N LYS A 82 0.90 -4.92 -3.81
CA LYS A 82 0.38 -5.67 -4.97
C LYS A 82 0.26 -7.17 -4.68
N ALA A 83 1.24 -7.76 -4.00
CA ALA A 83 1.19 -9.17 -3.62
C ALA A 83 0.04 -9.44 -2.65
N GLN A 84 -0.15 -8.58 -1.63
CA GLN A 84 -1.25 -8.71 -0.69
C GLN A 84 -2.62 -8.57 -1.37
N GLU A 85 -2.79 -7.56 -2.23
CA GLU A 85 -4.01 -7.35 -3.03
C GLU A 85 -4.30 -8.53 -3.96
N HIS A 86 -3.26 -9.17 -4.49
CA HIS A 86 -3.41 -10.39 -5.28
C HIS A 86 -3.93 -11.55 -4.43
N THR A 87 -3.30 -11.82 -3.29
CA THR A 87 -3.75 -12.87 -2.34
C THR A 87 -5.20 -12.66 -1.90
N ILE A 88 -5.58 -11.42 -1.56
CA ILE A 88 -6.97 -11.08 -1.17
C ILE A 88 -7.94 -11.39 -2.30
N ARG A 89 -7.61 -11.02 -3.55
CA ARG A 89 -8.47 -11.31 -4.71
C ARG A 89 -8.62 -12.81 -4.93
N GLU A 90 -7.55 -13.57 -4.85
CA GLU A 90 -7.59 -15.03 -5.03
C GLU A 90 -8.43 -15.72 -3.97
N LEU A 91 -8.23 -15.37 -2.69
CA LEU A 91 -9.02 -15.90 -1.58
C LEU A 91 -10.50 -15.54 -1.72
N THR A 92 -10.81 -14.31 -2.12
CA THR A 92 -12.19 -13.87 -2.35
C THR A 92 -12.85 -14.66 -3.48
N ALA A 93 -12.14 -14.87 -4.59
CA ALA A 93 -12.62 -15.69 -5.69
C ALA A 93 -12.86 -17.14 -5.25
N LYS A 94 -11.91 -17.74 -4.52
CA LYS A 94 -12.01 -19.10 -3.97
C LYS A 94 -13.20 -19.25 -3.01
N ILE A 95 -13.44 -18.27 -2.15
CA ILE A 95 -14.60 -18.25 -1.26
C ILE A 95 -15.90 -18.23 -2.08
N GLY A 96 -15.95 -17.44 -3.16
CA GLY A 96 -17.10 -17.38 -4.06
C GLY A 96 -17.40 -18.73 -4.72
N THR A 97 -16.38 -19.39 -5.27
CA THR A 97 -16.53 -20.70 -5.92
C THR A 97 -16.93 -21.80 -4.93
N LEU A 98 -16.26 -21.88 -3.77
CA LEU A 98 -16.60 -22.86 -2.72
C LEU A 98 -18.01 -22.64 -2.16
N THR A 99 -18.42 -21.39 -1.96
CA THR A 99 -19.79 -21.08 -1.51
C THR A 99 -20.83 -21.55 -2.53
N GLN A 100 -20.58 -21.34 -3.82
CA GLN A 100 -21.50 -21.80 -4.88
C GLN A 100 -21.55 -23.33 -4.97
N ALA A 101 -20.39 -24.00 -4.87
CA ALA A 101 -20.29 -25.45 -4.92
C ALA A 101 -21.01 -26.09 -3.71
N HIS A 102 -20.74 -25.62 -2.49
CA HIS A 102 -21.38 -26.11 -1.28
C HIS A 102 -22.91 -25.92 -1.30
N LYS A 103 -23.43 -24.81 -1.84
CA LYS A 103 -24.88 -24.61 -2.02
C LYS A 103 -25.53 -25.65 -2.93
N ARG A 104 -24.78 -26.23 -3.87
CA ARG A 104 -25.30 -27.23 -4.83
C ARG A 104 -25.22 -28.66 -4.29
N THR A 105 -24.13 -28.99 -3.58
CA THR A 105 -23.86 -30.37 -3.14
C THR A 105 -24.14 -30.62 -1.67
N LEU A 106 -24.22 -29.56 -0.84
CA LEU A 106 -24.30 -29.63 0.63
C LEU A 106 -23.17 -30.47 1.26
N ASP A 107 -21.99 -30.46 0.62
CA ASP A 107 -20.83 -31.25 1.03
C ASP A 107 -20.04 -30.60 2.18
N ASP A 108 -19.87 -31.35 3.28
CA ASP A 108 -19.13 -30.94 4.48
C ASP A 108 -17.64 -30.71 4.21
N THR A 109 -17.05 -31.36 3.21
CA THR A 109 -15.65 -31.13 2.85
C THR A 109 -15.44 -29.72 2.27
N LEU A 110 -16.36 -29.27 1.41
CA LEU A 110 -16.37 -27.91 0.87
C LEU A 110 -16.60 -26.86 1.96
N LEU A 111 -17.38 -27.18 3.00
CA LEU A 111 -17.58 -26.29 4.15
C LEU A 111 -16.30 -26.09 4.95
N ARG A 112 -15.50 -27.15 5.15
CA ARG A 112 -14.19 -27.06 5.82
C ARG A 112 -13.23 -26.19 5.02
N GLU A 113 -13.13 -26.41 3.70
CA GLU A 113 -12.29 -25.60 2.82
C GLU A 113 -12.71 -24.13 2.78
N LEU A 114 -14.02 -23.86 2.78
CA LEU A 114 -14.58 -22.50 2.83
C LEU A 114 -14.20 -21.80 4.13
N THR A 115 -14.30 -22.51 5.26
CA THR A 115 -13.94 -21.99 6.58
C THR A 115 -12.46 -21.65 6.63
N ALA A 116 -11.60 -22.57 6.18
CA ALA A 116 -10.16 -22.34 6.11
C ALA A 116 -9.80 -21.14 5.20
N ALA A 117 -10.44 -20.99 4.04
CA ALA A 117 -10.21 -19.86 3.15
C ALA A 117 -10.63 -18.51 3.77
N ARG A 118 -11.71 -18.49 4.56
CA ARG A 118 -12.17 -17.30 5.30
C ARG A 118 -11.23 -16.93 6.45
N GLU A 119 -10.75 -17.93 7.19
CA GLU A 119 -9.77 -17.72 8.26
C GLU A 119 -8.46 -17.15 7.71
N GLU A 120 -8.00 -17.67 6.58
CA GLU A 120 -6.81 -17.16 5.89
C GLU A 120 -7.01 -15.73 5.40
N LEU A 121 -8.15 -15.41 4.78
CA LEU A 121 -8.47 -14.04 4.38
C LEU A 121 -8.48 -13.10 5.59
N ALA A 122 -9.08 -13.52 6.72
CA ALA A 122 -9.08 -12.74 7.96
C ALA A 122 -7.69 -12.59 8.57
N ARG A 123 -6.77 -13.54 8.35
CA ARG A 123 -5.37 -13.43 8.75
C ARG A 123 -4.65 -12.38 7.92
N VAL A 124 -4.79 -12.42 6.59
CA VAL A 124 -4.17 -11.44 5.68
C VAL A 124 -4.68 -10.02 5.93
N LEU A 125 -5.98 -9.84 6.18
CA LEU A 125 -6.55 -8.53 6.46
C LEU A 125 -6.10 -7.94 7.81
N ARG A 126 -5.81 -8.79 8.81
CA ARG A 126 -5.28 -8.35 10.11
C ARG A 126 -3.82 -7.91 10.07
N GLN A 127 -3.08 -8.30 9.02
CA GLN A 127 -1.68 -7.96 8.84
C GLN A 127 -1.48 -6.65 8.03
N SER A 128 -2.57 -6.06 7.53
CA SER A 128 -2.59 -4.80 6.75
C SER A 128 -2.68 -3.55 7.62
#